data_AF-A0A671LYG6-F1
#
_entry.id   AF-A0A671LYG6-F1
#
_cell.length_a   1.000
_cell.length_b   1.000
_cell.length_c   1.000
_cell.angle_alpha   90.00
_cell.angle_beta   90.00
_cell.angle_gamma   90.00
#
_symmetry.space_group_name_H-M   'P 1'
#
loop_
_entity.id
_entity.type
_entity.pdbx_description
1 polymer ?
#
loop_
_entity_poly.entity_id
_entity_poly.type
_entity_poly.pdbx_seq_one_letter_code
_entity_poly.pdbx_strand_id
1 'polypeptide(L)'
;MELCSTNITLTNLISVDERLVYRPHPENSEAIITVKGISLSSYLEGLMALTMSANARKGWDAIEWIIQNSERENVPLCDLC
;
A
#
# COMPACT_ATOMS: atom_id res chain seq x y z
N MET A 1 2.98 -13.13 -1.48
CA MET A 1 3.81 -12.48 -0.46
C MET A 1 2.90 -11.58 0.35
N GLU A 2 3.09 -11.45 1.66
CA GLU A 2 2.23 -10.62 2.52
C GLU A 2 3.09 -9.61 3.28
N LEU A 3 2.60 -8.38 3.37
CA LEU A 3 3.21 -7.29 4.12
C LEU A 3 2.19 -6.77 5.13
N CYS A 4 2.60 -6.70 6.40
CA CYS A 4 1.80 -6.10 7.47
C CYS A 4 2.52 -4.87 8.01
N SER A 5 1.79 -3.76 8.16
CA SER A 5 2.33 -2.48 8.64
C SER A 5 1.44 -1.93 9.76
N THR A 6 2.05 -1.32 10.79
CA THR A 6 1.30 -0.68 11.88
C THR A 6 1.99 0.61 12.35
N ASN A 7 1.22 1.57 12.84
CA ASN A 7 1.79 2.82 13.34
C ASN A 7 2.41 2.63 14.73
N ILE A 8 3.65 3.11 14.90
CA ILE A 8 4.37 3.03 16.17
C ILE A 8 4.10 4.22 17.11
N THR A 9 3.78 5.38 16.54
CA THR A 9 3.48 6.61 17.27
C THR A 9 1.99 6.90 17.28
N LEU A 10 1.51 7.62 18.30
CA LEU A 10 0.09 8.02 18.43
C LEU A 10 -0.89 6.85 18.56
N THR A 11 -0.41 5.66 18.92
CA THR A 11 -1.23 4.45 19.14
C THR A 11 -2.29 4.62 20.23
N ASN A 12 -2.09 5.57 21.15
CA ASN A 12 -3.07 5.98 22.15
C ASN A 12 -4.27 6.76 21.59
N LEU A 13 -4.12 7.34 20.40
CA LEU A 13 -5.14 8.13 19.71
C LEU A 13 -5.76 7.34 18.56
N ILE A 14 -4.90 6.72 17.76
CA ILE A 14 -5.26 6.01 16.54
C ILE A 14 -4.35 4.82 16.33
N SER A 15 -4.95 3.67 16.06
CA SER A 15 -4.27 2.43 15.74
C SER A 15 -4.63 2.06 14.30
N VAL A 16 -3.61 1.85 13.48
CA VAL A 16 -3.73 1.44 12.09
C VAL A 16 -3.03 0.11 11.94
N ASP A 17 -3.72 -0.84 11.32
CA ASP A 17 -3.17 -2.11 10.92
C ASP A 17 -3.43 -2.28 9.41
N GLU A 18 -2.35 -2.30 8.64
CA GLU A 18 -2.39 -2.43 7.19
C GLU A 18 -1.92 -3.81 6.78
N ARG A 19 -2.68 -4.47 5.91
CA ARG A 19 -2.32 -5.77 5.35
C ARG A 19 -2.38 -5.74 3.84
N LEU A 20 -1.20 -5.79 3.22
CA LEU A 20 -1.04 -5.87 1.78
C LEU A 20 -0.69 -7.30 1.38
N VAL A 21 -1.56 -7.93 0.58
CA VAL A 21 -1.35 -9.27 0.05
C VAL A 21 -0.99 -9.18 -1.43
N TYR A 22 0.25 -9.50 -1.77
CA TYR A 22 0.71 -9.59 -3.15
C TYR A 22 0.27 -10.91 -3.79
N ARG A 23 -0.55 -10.78 -4.83
CA ARG A 23 -0.94 -11.84 -5.76
C ARG A 23 -0.46 -11.44 -7.17
N PRO A 24 -0.22 -12.35 -8.12
CA PRO A 24 0.23 -11.97 -9.48
C PRO A 24 -0.70 -11.00 -10.22
N HIS A 25 -1.92 -10.85 -9.73
CA HIS A 25 -2.88 -9.82 -10.14
C HIS A 25 -3.65 -9.39 -8.89
N PRO A 26 -3.07 -8.55 -8.01
CA PRO A 26 -3.79 -8.16 -6.81
C PRO A 26 -4.82 -7.09 -7.25
N GLU A 27 -6.05 -7.18 -6.78
CA GLU A 27 -7.05 -6.14 -7.04
C GLU A 27 -7.15 -5.19 -5.84
N ASN A 28 -6.81 -5.66 -4.64
CA ASN A 28 -7.24 -5.03 -3.39
C ASN A 28 -6.15 -5.07 -2.31
N SER A 29 -5.94 -3.94 -1.63
CA SER A 29 -5.17 -3.81 -0.38
C SER A 29 -6.15 -3.62 0.77
N GLU A 30 -5.92 -4.26 1.92
CA GLU A 30 -6.81 -4.18 3.08
C GLU A 30 -6.16 -3.36 4.20
N ALA A 31 -6.93 -2.47 4.80
CA ALA A 31 -6.49 -1.64 5.91
C ALA A 31 -7.59 -1.56 6.97
N ILE A 32 -7.23 -1.83 8.22
CA ILE A 32 -8.10 -1.71 9.39
C ILE A 32 -7.66 -0.48 10.18
N ILE A 33 -8.56 0.48 10.33
CA ILE A 33 -8.33 1.72 11.08
C ILE A 33 -9.20 1.67 12.33
N THR A 34 -8.57 1.84 13.49
CA THR A 34 -9.23 1.89 14.80
C THR A 34 -8.91 3.21 15.48
N VAL A 35 -9.93 4.03 15.75
CA VAL A 35 -9.75 5.31 16.46
C VAL A 35 -10.33 5.22 17.87
N LYS A 36 -9.60 5.74 18.87
CA LYS A 36 -10.00 5.64 20.28
C LYS A 36 -10.04 7.02 20.95
N GLY A 37 -11.13 7.29 21.67
CA GLY A 37 -11.14 8.29 22.75
C GLY A 37 -11.12 9.77 22.33
N ILE A 38 -11.65 10.13 21.15
CA ILE A 38 -11.66 11.51 20.65
C ILE A 38 -12.98 11.88 19.96
N SER A 39 -13.40 13.15 20.11
CA SER A 39 -14.64 13.72 19.59
C SER A 39 -14.66 13.94 18.06
N LEU A 40 -13.59 13.56 17.35
CA LEU A 40 -13.45 13.63 15.89
C LEU A 40 -13.09 12.27 15.27
N SER A 41 -13.46 11.16 15.92
CA SER A 41 -13.07 9.82 15.49
C SER A 41 -13.37 9.54 14.01
N SER A 42 -14.60 9.82 13.55
CA SER A 42 -15.03 9.60 12.17
C SER A 42 -14.33 10.50 11.14
N TYR A 43 -13.95 11.72 11.51
CA TYR A 43 -13.15 12.59 10.64
C TYR A 43 -11.72 12.03 10.46
N LEU A 44 -11.12 11.57 11.55
CA LEU A 44 -9.77 11.00 11.52
C LEU A 44 -9.74 9.63 10.84
N GLU A 45 -10.77 8.80 11.02
CA GLU A 45 -10.96 7.57 10.24
C GLU A 45 -11.03 7.88 8.74
N GLY A 46 -11.84 8.86 8.34
CA GLY A 46 -11.96 9.28 6.94
C GLY A 46 -10.65 9.81 6.36
N LEU A 47 -9.93 10.66 7.10
CA LEU A 47 -8.64 11.20 6.68
C LEU A 47 -7.59 10.10 6.47
N MET A 48 -7.54 9.14 7.39
CA MET A 48 -6.64 7.99 7.31
C MET A 48 -7.01 7.08 6.14
N ALA A 49 -8.29 6.75 5.96
CA ALA A 49 -8.76 5.94 4.83
C ALA A 49 -8.41 6.59 3.48
N LEU A 50 -8.60 7.90 3.35
CA LEU A 50 -8.21 8.65 2.14
C LEU A 50 -6.69 8.61 1.90
N THR A 51 -5.89 8.80 2.95
CA THR A 51 -4.43 8.77 2.83
C THR A 51 -3.92 7.38 2.45
N MET A 52 -4.46 6.34 3.07
CA MET A 52 -4.07 4.95 2.78
C MET A 52 -4.49 4.52 1.38
N SER A 53 -5.71 4.87 0.94
CA SER A 53 -6.14 4.56 -0.43
C SER A 53 -5.29 5.28 -1.49
N ALA A 54 -4.90 6.53 -1.25
CA ALA A 54 -3.99 7.26 -2.12
C ALA A 54 -2.59 6.64 -2.14
N ASN A 55 -2.09 6.16 -1.01
CA ASN A 55 -0.79 5.49 -0.93
C ASN A 55 -0.81 4.12 -1.61
N ALA A 56 -1.89 3.36 -1.47
CA ALA A 56 -2.08 2.11 -2.19
C ALA A 56 -1.95 2.35 -3.70
N ARG A 57 -2.68 3.35 -4.24
CA ARG A 57 -2.59 3.74 -5.67
C ARG A 57 -1.15 4.03 -6.11
N LYS A 58 -0.39 4.78 -5.32
CA LYS A 58 1.02 5.08 -5.65
C LYS A 58 1.89 3.82 -5.68
N GLY A 59 1.66 2.88 -4.74
CA GLY A 59 2.34 1.59 -4.72
C GLY A 59 2.07 0.78 -5.98
N TRP A 60 0.81 0.77 -6.45
CA TRP A 60 0.41 0.16 -7.72
C TRP A 60 1.12 0.77 -8.91
N ASP A 61 1.06 2.09 -9.04
CA ASP A 61 1.67 2.81 -10.17
C ASP A 61 3.19 2.56 -10.21
N ALA A 62 3.85 2.48 -9.05
CA ALA A 62 5.27 2.18 -8.96
C ALA A 62 5.60 0.74 -9.38
N ILE A 63 4.81 -0.26 -8.95
CA ILE A 63 5.01 -1.66 -9.36
C ILE A 63 4.80 -1.80 -10.87
N GLU A 64 3.72 -1.22 -11.40
CA GLU A 64 3.42 -1.24 -12.82
C GLU A 64 4.55 -0.60 -13.64
N TRP A 65 5.08 0.53 -13.17
CA TRP A 65 6.23 1.18 -13.79
C TRP A 65 7.47 0.27 -13.82
N ILE A 66 7.75 -0.46 -12.73
CA ILE A 66 8.88 -1.41 -12.68
C ILE A 66 8.68 -2.54 -13.69
N ILE A 67 7.47 -3.10 -13.80
CA ILE A 67 7.17 -4.17 -14.77
C ILE A 67 7.43 -3.67 -16.19
N GLN A 68 6.87 -2.51 -16.55
CA GLN A 68 7.03 -1.92 -17.88
C GLN A 68 8.49 -1.59 -18.22
N ASN A 69 9.27 -1.08 -17.26
CA ASN A 69 10.67 -0.78 -17.49
C ASN A 69 11.58 -2.01 -17.47
N SER A 70 11.26 -3.03 -16.66
CA SER A 70 11.99 -4.29 -16.67
C SER A 70 11.82 -5.03 -18.01
N GLU A 71 10.67 -4.90 -18.67
CA GLU A 71 10.47 -5.45 -20.02
C GLU A 71 11.26 -4.67 -21.09
N ARG A 72 11.44 -3.36 -20.92
CA ARG A 72 12.28 -2.53 -21.82
C ARG A 72 13.77 -2.83 -21.72
N GLU A 73 14.24 -3.26 -20.56
CA GLU A 73 15.66 -3.54 -20.30
C GLU A 73 16.07 -4.98 -20.64
N ASN A 74 15.11 -5.87 -20.92
CA ASN A 74 15.37 -7.20 -21.49
C ASN A 74 15.77 -7.08 -22.97
N VAL A 75 17.04 -6.73 -23.20
CA VAL A 75 17.73 -7.06 -24.47
C VAL A 75 17.64 -8.57 -24.64
N PRO A 76 17.25 -9.09 -25.82
CA PRO A 76 17.18 -10.53 -26.01
C PRO A 76 18.55 -11.14 -25.70
N LEU A 77 18.58 -12.24 -24.94
CA LEU A 77 19.78 -13.06 -24.75
C LEU A 77 20.42 -13.52 -26.08
N CYS A 78 19.75 -13.29 -27.21
CA CYS A 78 20.14 -13.59 -28.57
C CYS A 78 21.26 -12.69 -29.13
N ASP A 79 21.52 -11.51 -28.53
CA ASP A 79 22.52 -10.55 -29.04
C ASP A 79 23.90 -10.69 -28.37
N LEU A 80 24.15 -11.77 -27.62
CA LEU A 80 25.43 -12.07 -26.97
C LEU A 80 26.26 -13.15 -27.69
N CYS A 81 26.11 -13.28 -29.02
CA CYS A 81 26.93 -14.12 -29.89
C CYS A 81 27.76 -13.29 -30.86
#